data_AF-A0A2M8M3Y5-F1
#
_entry.id   AF-A0A2M8M3Y5-F1
#
_cell.length_a   1.000
_cell.length_b   1.000
_cell.length_c   1.000
_cell.angle_alpha   90.00
_cell.angle_beta   90.00
_cell.angle_gamma   90.00
#
_symmetry.space_group_name_H-M   'P 1'
#
loop_
_entity.id
_entity.type
_entity.pdbx_description
1 polymer ?
#
loop_
_entity_poly.entity_id
_entity_poly.type
_entity_poly.pdbx_seq_one_letter_code
_entity_poly.pdbx_strand_id
1 'polypeptide(L)'
;MKKNIFISLALLLSMAATAQSQKQKLTITTKHDKVHTYVMGESMDSLRILKDVGIKVYPKGTRVSEDYLFSQITTYTLVNEPTPNPDPSGKNVNRNTAADLKKNPEGWRLEFPRFYQGTNNIYEVTHSTTEGGERMINYSVEWDGTLKANRWTCYEMYNKIMQQNVERKDAFKQDPDIPSNMQTTLKDYKGSGFARGHLCPSGDRLYSLEQNKQTFYLSNMQPQAKGHNSGIWQKLEDKVRKWAGNCDTLYVVKAATIDKAEHICNEADLKEIAEKEKKHPKLKFPGIVPKYFYMALMAYKKETNTYRALGIWSPHYNGSEPEYITIEELQRRTGIDFFCNLDDDIEKAVESTVDSNYWGIIKSLPAFFFE
;
A
#
# COMPACT_ATOMS: atom_id res chain seq x y z
N MET A 1 -58.72 -8.59 -0.06
CA MET A 1 -57.94 -9.85 -0.17
C MET A 1 -56.81 -9.82 0.85
N LYS A 2 -56.67 -10.95 1.55
CA LYS A 2 -55.70 -11.38 2.58
C LYS A 2 -54.33 -10.65 2.59
N LYS A 3 -53.97 -10.04 3.74
CA LYS A 3 -52.92 -10.47 4.71
C LYS A 3 -51.53 -10.69 4.09
N ASN A 4 -50.56 -9.86 4.49
CA ASN A 4 -49.28 -10.33 5.02
C ASN A 4 -48.71 -9.31 6.02
N ILE A 5 -48.77 -9.70 7.29
CA ILE A 5 -48.17 -9.04 8.44
C ILE A 5 -46.68 -9.39 8.38
N PHE A 6 -45.81 -8.40 8.18
CA PHE A 6 -44.39 -8.55 8.53
C PHE A 6 -44.20 -8.00 9.94
N ILE A 7 -44.13 -8.93 10.90
CA ILE A 7 -43.52 -8.68 12.20
C ILE A 7 -42.04 -8.46 11.94
N SER A 8 -41.55 -7.23 12.05
CA SER A 8 -40.12 -6.99 12.16
C SER A 8 -39.85 -6.28 13.47
N LEU A 9 -39.20 -7.06 14.33
CA LEU A 9 -38.65 -6.79 15.65
C LEU A 9 -38.20 -5.34 15.84
N ALA A 10 -38.64 -4.70 16.92
CA ALA A 10 -37.95 -3.52 17.44
C ALA A 10 -36.56 -3.98 17.88
N LEU A 11 -35.52 -3.73 17.08
CA LEU A 11 -34.13 -3.92 17.54
C LEU A 11 -33.81 -2.85 18.58
N LEU A 12 -34.03 -3.18 19.85
CA LEU A 12 -33.25 -2.64 20.95
C LEU A 12 -31.83 -3.21 20.80
N LEU A 13 -30.97 -2.53 20.03
CA LEU A 13 -29.53 -2.76 20.08
C LEU A 13 -28.97 -2.09 21.34
N SER A 14 -29.22 -2.72 22.50
CA SER A 14 -28.27 -2.63 23.61
C SER A 14 -27.13 -3.61 23.30
N MET A 15 -26.13 -3.17 22.54
CA MET A 15 -24.93 -3.98 22.36
C MET A 15 -24.12 -3.93 23.65
N ALA A 16 -24.25 -4.99 24.45
CA ALA A 16 -23.16 -5.43 25.30
C ALA A 16 -21.94 -5.70 24.41
N ALA A 17 -20.76 -5.35 24.92
CA ALA A 17 -19.48 -5.42 24.22
C ALA A 17 -19.23 -6.80 23.59
N THR A 18 -19.59 -6.95 22.33
CA THR A 18 -18.99 -7.92 21.41
C THR A 18 -17.98 -7.13 20.58
N ALA A 19 -16.71 -7.49 20.69
CA ALA A 19 -15.61 -6.94 19.90
C ALA A 19 -16.02 -6.92 18.42
N GLN A 20 -16.34 -5.74 17.88
CA GLN A 20 -16.94 -5.61 16.56
C GLN A 20 -15.90 -5.04 15.61
N SER A 21 -15.34 -5.91 14.76
CA SER A 21 -14.44 -5.63 13.63
C SER A 21 -15.08 -4.79 12.51
N GLN A 22 -16.11 -4.00 12.83
CA GLN A 22 -16.89 -3.20 11.90
C GLN A 22 -17.32 -1.88 12.55
N LYS A 23 -16.93 -0.74 11.96
CA LYS A 23 -17.40 0.59 12.36
C LYS A 23 -18.62 0.94 11.52
N GLN A 24 -19.68 1.36 12.19
CA GLN A 24 -20.87 1.84 11.50
C GLN A 24 -20.63 3.22 10.88
N LYS A 25 -20.88 3.33 9.58
CA LYS A 25 -20.94 4.60 8.87
C LYS A 25 -22.39 4.92 8.51
N LEU A 26 -22.81 6.11 8.91
CA LEU A 26 -24.11 6.67 8.63
C LEU A 26 -23.95 7.81 7.62
N THR A 27 -24.62 7.70 6.49
CA THR A 27 -24.77 8.81 5.53
C THR A 27 -26.22 9.22 5.47
N ILE A 28 -26.49 10.52 5.58
CA ILE A 28 -27.83 11.11 5.54
C ILE A 28 -27.86 12.13 4.42
N THR A 29 -28.85 12.02 3.53
CA THR A 29 -29.13 13.02 2.49
C THR A 29 -30.41 13.75 2.85
N THR A 30 -30.32 15.05 3.06
CA THR A 30 -31.48 15.91 3.36
C THR A 30 -32.31 16.20 2.09
N LYS A 31 -33.54 16.68 2.25
CA LYS A 31 -34.40 17.12 1.13
C LYS A 31 -33.87 18.31 0.32
N HIS A 32 -32.85 19.00 0.84
CA HIS A 32 -32.14 20.07 0.14
C HIS A 32 -30.78 19.58 -0.41
N ASP A 33 -30.65 18.27 -0.64
CA ASP A 33 -29.47 17.59 -1.18
C ASP A 33 -28.17 17.77 -0.36
N LYS A 34 -28.28 18.30 0.87
CA LYS A 34 -27.14 18.35 1.80
C LYS A 34 -26.86 16.95 2.33
N VAL A 35 -25.61 16.51 2.20
CA VAL A 35 -25.13 15.19 2.66
C VAL A 35 -24.35 15.34 3.96
N HIS A 36 -24.71 14.53 4.95
CA HIS A 36 -24.03 14.41 6.23
C HIS A 36 -23.46 13.00 6.38
N THR A 37 -22.21 12.87 6.83
CA THR A 37 -21.56 11.56 7.01
C THR A 37 -20.94 11.47 8.41
N TYR A 38 -21.24 10.36 9.09
CA TYR A 38 -20.72 10.04 10.42
C TYR A 38 -20.10 8.65 10.42
N VAL A 39 -19.01 8.49 11.17
CA VAL A 39 -18.31 7.21 11.35
C VAL A 39 -18.16 6.96 12.85
N MET A 40 -18.61 5.78 13.30
CA MET A 40 -18.57 5.35 14.70
C MET A 40 -17.13 5.40 15.25
N GLY A 41 -16.92 6.05 16.39
CA GLY A 41 -15.60 6.23 17.01
C GLY A 41 -14.70 7.29 16.37
N GLU A 42 -15.06 7.86 15.22
CA GLU A 42 -14.30 8.93 14.55
C GLU A 42 -15.00 10.27 14.62
N SER A 43 -16.25 10.35 14.14
CA SER A 43 -17.05 11.58 14.16
C SER A 43 -18.36 11.45 14.95
N MET A 44 -18.76 10.23 15.36
CA MET A 44 -19.84 10.01 16.32
C MET A 44 -19.48 8.96 17.37
N ASP A 45 -19.98 9.14 18.60
CA ASP A 45 -19.84 8.17 19.69
C ASP A 45 -21.00 7.17 19.72
N SER A 46 -22.18 7.59 19.27
CA SER A 46 -23.35 6.71 19.15
C SER A 46 -24.40 7.30 18.22
N LEU A 47 -25.40 6.49 17.85
CA LEU A 47 -26.60 6.96 17.15
C LEU A 47 -27.85 6.23 17.67
N ARG A 48 -29.01 6.85 17.49
CA ARG A 48 -30.32 6.22 17.74
C ARG A 48 -31.23 6.46 16.55
N ILE A 49 -31.75 5.37 15.98
CA ILE A 49 -32.81 5.45 14.97
C ILE A 49 -34.14 5.30 15.70
N LEU A 50 -34.93 6.37 15.70
CA LEU A 50 -36.27 6.40 16.26
C LEU A 50 -37.25 6.06 15.15
N LYS A 51 -37.87 4.89 15.26
CA LYS A 51 -38.85 4.39 14.29
C LYS A 51 -39.90 5.48 14.00
N ASP A 52 -40.16 5.74 12.73
CA ASP A 52 -41.14 6.71 12.21
C ASP A 52 -40.89 8.19 12.58
N VAL A 53 -39.81 8.51 13.31
CA VAL A 53 -39.50 9.88 13.75
C VAL A 53 -38.26 10.41 13.03
N GLY A 54 -37.13 9.74 13.17
CA GLY A 54 -35.85 10.25 12.66
C GLY A 54 -34.63 9.61 13.29
N ILE A 55 -33.48 10.19 13.02
CA ILE A 55 -32.17 9.70 13.47
C ILE A 55 -31.55 10.74 14.39
N LYS A 56 -31.12 10.32 15.57
CA LYS A 56 -30.28 11.10 16.48
C LYS A 56 -28.84 10.62 16.32
N VAL A 57 -27.94 11.51 16.00
CA VAL A 57 -26.50 11.25 15.94
C VAL A 57 -25.85 11.95 17.12
N TYR A 58 -24.99 11.27 17.88
CA TYR A 58 -24.23 11.88 18.97
C TYR A 58 -22.78 12.07 18.50
N PRO A 59 -22.38 13.28 18.07
CA PRO A 59 -21.03 13.50 17.57
C PRO A 59 -19.96 13.19 18.62
N LYS A 60 -18.73 12.95 18.18
CA LYS A 60 -17.64 12.54 19.07
C LYS A 60 -17.35 13.60 20.14
N GLY A 61 -17.29 13.19 21.40
CA GLY A 61 -16.96 14.04 22.53
C GLY A 61 -18.07 14.98 22.98
N THR A 62 -19.29 14.83 22.46
CA THR A 62 -20.47 15.63 22.86
C THR A 62 -21.60 14.73 23.37
N ARG A 63 -22.36 15.27 24.33
CA ARG A 63 -23.61 14.64 24.83
C ARG A 63 -24.87 15.14 24.11
N VAL A 64 -24.73 16.15 23.26
CA VAL A 64 -25.83 16.75 22.50
C VAL A 64 -25.94 16.03 21.16
N SER A 65 -27.17 15.63 20.80
CA SER A 65 -27.43 14.99 19.51
C SER A 65 -27.68 16.01 18.40
N GLU A 66 -27.24 15.66 17.20
CA GLU A 66 -27.75 16.21 15.94
C GLU A 66 -28.94 15.36 15.48
N ASP A 67 -30.08 16.01 15.25
CA ASP A 67 -31.35 15.35 15.00
C ASP A 67 -31.78 15.51 13.53
N TYR A 68 -32.09 14.39 12.90
CA TYR A 68 -32.53 14.31 11.50
C TYR A 68 -33.91 13.67 11.43
N LEU A 69 -34.96 14.48 11.30
CA LEU A 69 -36.31 13.96 11.16
C LEU A 69 -36.48 13.27 9.80
N PHE A 70 -37.22 12.15 9.76
CA PHE A 70 -37.54 11.48 8.49
C PHE A 70 -38.34 12.38 7.53
N SER A 71 -39.06 13.37 8.06
CA SER A 71 -39.73 14.40 7.26
C SER A 71 -38.76 15.36 6.56
N GLN A 72 -37.50 15.43 6.98
CA GLN A 72 -36.48 16.37 6.49
C GLN A 72 -35.38 15.70 5.65
N ILE A 73 -35.34 14.36 5.62
CA ILE A 73 -34.35 13.60 4.88
C ILE A 73 -34.98 12.84 3.71
N THR A 74 -34.20 12.67 2.65
CA THR A 74 -34.58 11.93 1.44
C THR A 74 -34.17 10.48 1.57
N THR A 75 -32.94 10.23 2.04
CA THR A 75 -32.39 8.89 2.25
C THR A 75 -31.43 8.89 3.43
N TYR A 76 -31.21 7.70 4.00
CA TYR A 76 -30.04 7.44 4.82
C TYR A 76 -29.54 6.03 4.54
N THR A 77 -28.24 5.82 4.70
CA THR A 77 -27.60 4.51 4.63
C THR A 77 -26.79 4.29 5.90
N LEU A 78 -27.02 3.16 6.55
CA LEU A 78 -26.20 2.69 7.67
C LEU A 78 -25.47 1.43 7.20
N VAL A 79 -24.17 1.53 7.01
CA VAL A 79 -23.32 0.41 6.58
C VAL A 79 -22.32 0.09 7.67
N ASN A 80 -22.11 -1.20 7.91
CA ASN A 80 -20.98 -1.67 8.70
C ASN A 80 -19.76 -1.63 7.78
N GLU A 81 -18.95 -0.57 7.86
CA GLU A 81 -17.64 -0.58 7.20
C GLU A 81 -16.70 -1.48 8.02
N PRO A 82 -15.93 -2.39 7.40
CA PRO A 82 -14.87 -3.09 8.10
C PRO A 82 -13.99 -2.07 8.82
N THR A 83 -13.76 -2.24 10.13
CA THR A 83 -12.77 -1.39 10.79
C THR A 83 -11.40 -1.79 10.26
N PRO A 84 -10.60 -0.87 9.68
CA PRO A 84 -9.20 -1.17 9.38
C PRO A 84 -8.35 -1.39 10.64
N ASN A 85 -8.94 -1.42 11.83
CA ASN A 85 -8.22 -1.63 13.08
C ASN A 85 -9.17 -2.21 14.13
N PRO A 86 -9.56 -3.50 14.02
CA PRO A 86 -10.16 -4.21 15.15
C PRO A 86 -9.22 -4.20 16.37
N ASP A 87 -9.77 -4.43 17.56
CA ASP A 87 -8.92 -4.63 18.74
C ASP A 87 -7.98 -5.81 18.49
N PRO A 88 -6.67 -5.69 18.79
CA PRO A 88 -5.70 -6.74 18.51
C PRO A 88 -6.06 -8.00 19.30
N SER A 89 -6.13 -9.13 18.61
CA SER A 89 -6.39 -10.43 19.22
C SER A 89 -5.21 -10.93 20.07
N GLY A 90 -4.03 -10.31 19.90
CA GLY A 90 -2.75 -10.76 20.41
C GLY A 90 -2.13 -11.89 19.56
N LYS A 91 -2.76 -12.26 18.44
CA LYS A 91 -2.29 -13.31 17.54
C LYS A 91 -1.59 -12.68 16.34
N ASN A 92 -0.46 -13.27 16.03
CA ASN A 92 0.23 -13.03 14.78
C ASN A 92 0.90 -14.36 14.40
N VAL A 93 0.18 -15.16 13.62
CA VAL A 93 0.61 -16.50 13.22
C VAL A 93 1.49 -16.43 11.97
N ASN A 94 1.28 -15.44 11.11
CA ASN A 94 1.95 -15.33 9.82
C ASN A 94 3.23 -14.49 9.84
N ARG A 95 3.62 -13.83 10.94
CA ARG A 95 4.89 -13.09 11.03
C ARG A 95 6.13 -13.89 10.65
N ASN A 96 7.18 -13.13 10.30
CA ASN A 96 8.52 -13.65 10.23
C ASN A 96 8.93 -14.32 11.56
N THR A 97 9.36 -15.57 11.45
CA THR A 97 9.67 -16.42 12.61
C THR A 97 11.02 -16.07 13.20
N ALA A 98 11.33 -16.63 14.38
CA ALA A 98 12.67 -16.51 14.95
C ALA A 98 13.78 -17.08 14.03
N ALA A 99 13.47 -18.01 13.12
CA ALA A 99 14.42 -18.51 12.13
C ALA A 99 14.65 -17.48 11.00
N ASP A 100 13.58 -16.81 10.55
CA ASP A 100 13.68 -15.73 9.55
C ASP A 100 14.49 -14.55 10.09
N LEU A 101 14.28 -14.16 11.36
CA LEU A 101 15.01 -13.05 11.99
C LEU A 101 16.51 -13.31 12.17
N LYS A 102 16.98 -14.56 12.04
CA LYS A 102 18.42 -14.86 11.96
C LYS A 102 19.03 -14.41 10.63
N LYS A 103 18.24 -14.37 9.56
CA LYS A 103 18.67 -13.88 8.25
C LYS A 103 18.74 -12.35 8.24
N ASN A 104 17.70 -11.70 8.77
CA ASN A 104 17.65 -10.26 8.95
C ASN A 104 16.92 -9.88 10.26
N PRO A 105 17.65 -9.36 11.26
CA PRO A 105 17.07 -8.99 12.56
C PRO A 105 16.03 -7.88 12.51
N GLU A 106 15.89 -7.14 11.39
CA GLU A 106 14.88 -6.09 11.23
C GLU A 106 13.55 -6.63 10.68
N GLY A 107 13.48 -7.92 10.31
CA GLY A 107 12.30 -8.52 9.69
C GLY A 107 11.02 -8.56 10.54
N TRP A 108 11.06 -8.07 11.79
CA TRP A 108 9.90 -7.94 12.69
C TRP A 108 9.14 -6.63 12.49
N ARG A 109 9.72 -5.65 11.78
CA ARG A 109 9.10 -4.33 11.59
C ARG A 109 7.90 -4.41 10.65
N LEU A 110 6.96 -3.48 10.77
CA LEU A 110 5.65 -3.58 10.13
C LEU A 110 5.69 -3.48 8.60
N GLU A 111 6.68 -2.80 8.02
CA GLU A 111 6.87 -2.70 6.57
C GLU A 111 7.33 -4.01 5.92
N PHE A 112 7.85 -4.97 6.69
CA PHE A 112 8.41 -6.18 6.11
C PHE A 112 7.31 -7.14 5.64
N PRO A 113 7.41 -7.62 4.39
CA PRO A 113 6.68 -8.80 3.98
C PRO A 113 7.24 -10.06 4.65
N ARG A 114 6.48 -11.15 4.53
CA ARG A 114 6.95 -12.49 4.86
C ARG A 114 8.12 -12.89 3.98
N PHE A 115 9.20 -13.33 4.61
CA PHE A 115 10.39 -13.79 3.91
C PHE A 115 10.09 -15.00 3.04
N TYR A 116 10.78 -15.09 1.92
CA TYR A 116 10.67 -16.21 1.00
C TYR A 116 11.06 -17.54 1.66
N GLN A 117 10.23 -18.55 1.45
CA GLN A 117 10.37 -19.89 2.04
C GLN A 117 10.76 -20.97 1.02
N GLY A 118 11.03 -20.59 -0.23
CA GLY A 118 11.49 -21.51 -1.27
C GLY A 118 13.01 -21.76 -1.23
N THR A 119 13.53 -22.33 -2.31
CA THR A 119 14.90 -22.86 -2.38
C THR A 119 15.92 -21.96 -3.07
N ASN A 120 15.50 -20.77 -3.52
CA ASN A 120 16.40 -19.81 -4.19
C ASN A 120 17.41 -19.22 -3.20
N ASN A 121 18.53 -18.73 -3.73
CA ASN A 121 19.54 -18.05 -2.92
C ASN A 121 19.04 -16.64 -2.59
N ILE A 122 18.37 -16.48 -1.46
CA ILE A 122 17.81 -15.20 -1.02
C ILE A 122 18.77 -14.45 -0.09
N TYR A 123 18.79 -13.13 -0.23
CA TYR A 123 19.51 -12.21 0.63
C TYR A 123 18.54 -11.15 1.17
N GLU A 124 18.19 -11.26 2.45
CA GLU A 124 17.37 -10.29 3.17
C GLU A 124 18.27 -9.23 3.81
N VAL A 125 18.47 -8.09 3.16
CA VAL A 125 19.44 -7.06 3.55
C VAL A 125 18.73 -5.82 4.10
N THR A 126 19.26 -5.23 5.17
CA THR A 126 18.82 -3.91 5.66
C THR A 126 19.94 -2.89 5.59
N HIS A 127 19.71 -1.84 4.82
CA HIS A 127 20.59 -0.68 4.74
C HIS A 127 20.22 0.33 5.81
N SER A 128 21.22 0.83 6.54
CA SER A 128 21.04 1.83 7.59
C SER A 128 22.18 2.83 7.61
N THR A 129 21.96 3.98 8.23
CA THR A 129 23.01 4.97 8.53
C THR A 129 22.97 5.35 10.00
N THR A 130 24.03 5.97 10.50
CA THR A 130 24.07 6.53 11.86
C THR A 130 24.12 8.04 11.74
N GLU A 131 23.08 8.70 12.23
CA GLU A 131 22.86 10.14 12.07
C GLU A 131 22.75 10.77 13.46
N GLY A 132 23.71 11.62 13.84
CA GLY A 132 23.72 12.23 15.17
C GLY A 132 23.78 11.21 16.33
N GLY A 133 24.38 10.04 16.09
CA GLY A 133 24.47 8.95 17.07
C GLY A 133 23.27 8.00 17.09
N GLU A 134 22.22 8.26 16.29
CA GLU A 134 21.05 7.41 16.15
C GLU A 134 21.16 6.56 14.89
N ARG A 135 21.00 5.24 15.01
CA ARG A 135 20.89 4.36 13.84
C ARG A 135 19.51 4.55 13.21
N MET A 136 19.49 4.96 11.95
CA MET A 136 18.29 5.11 11.13
C MET A 136 18.26 4.04 10.05
N ILE A 137 17.19 3.23 10.03
CA ILE A 137 16.93 2.30 8.94
C ILE A 137 16.58 3.11 7.69
N ASN A 138 17.26 2.83 6.59
CA ASN A 138 17.05 3.51 5.32
C ASN A 138 15.98 2.76 4.51
N TYR A 139 16.29 1.52 4.14
CA TYR A 139 15.38 0.58 3.47
C TYR A 139 15.93 -0.84 3.59
N SER A 140 15.06 -1.82 3.33
CA SER A 140 15.42 -3.23 3.31
C SER A 140 15.01 -3.87 2.00
N VAL A 141 15.71 -4.94 1.61
CA VAL A 141 15.55 -5.65 0.34
C VAL A 141 15.54 -7.15 0.60
N GLU A 142 14.62 -7.86 -0.06
CA GLU A 142 14.75 -9.29 -0.31
C GLU A 142 15.21 -9.50 -1.75
N TRP A 143 16.48 -9.84 -1.91
CA TRP A 143 17.11 -10.05 -3.21
C TRP A 143 17.18 -11.54 -3.53
N ASP A 144 16.67 -11.93 -4.69
CA ASP A 144 16.85 -13.27 -5.22
C ASP A 144 18.14 -13.33 -6.05
N GLY A 145 19.18 -13.94 -5.48
CA GLY A 145 20.47 -14.13 -6.14
C GLY A 145 20.47 -15.21 -7.23
N THR A 146 19.50 -16.13 -7.21
CA THR A 146 19.30 -17.11 -8.28
C THR A 146 18.76 -16.41 -9.53
N LEU A 147 17.77 -15.54 -9.37
CA LEU A 147 17.14 -14.77 -10.46
C LEU A 147 17.88 -13.46 -10.77
N LYS A 148 18.76 -13.03 -9.87
CA LYS A 148 19.40 -11.70 -9.86
C LYS A 148 18.38 -10.58 -9.97
N ALA A 149 17.35 -10.64 -9.15
CA ALA A 149 16.26 -9.68 -9.15
C ALA A 149 15.74 -9.38 -7.74
N ASN A 150 15.18 -8.19 -7.58
CA ASN A 150 14.61 -7.74 -6.32
C ASN A 150 13.17 -8.28 -6.19
N ARG A 151 12.91 -9.02 -5.11
CA ARG A 151 11.57 -9.56 -4.79
C ARG A 151 10.71 -8.52 -4.11
N TRP A 152 11.28 -7.76 -3.18
CA TRP A 152 10.71 -6.53 -2.67
C TRP A 152 11.75 -5.62 -2.05
N THR A 153 11.47 -4.33 -2.08
CA THR A 153 12.10 -3.32 -1.24
C THR A 153 11.04 -2.76 -0.29
N CYS A 154 11.30 -2.79 1.01
CA CYS A 154 10.39 -2.21 2.00
C CYS A 154 11.07 -1.10 2.81
N TYR A 155 10.27 -0.13 3.26
CA TYR A 155 10.75 1.00 4.03
C TYR A 155 9.62 1.81 4.67
N GLU A 156 9.97 2.58 5.70
CA GLU A 156 9.09 3.55 6.33
C GLU A 156 9.30 4.96 5.77
N MET A 157 8.23 5.76 5.79
CA MET A 157 8.27 7.20 5.59
C MET A 157 7.56 7.87 6.77
N TYR A 158 8.31 8.70 7.49
CA TYR A 158 7.86 9.47 8.65
C TYR A 158 8.60 10.80 8.69
N ASN A 159 8.13 11.74 9.51
CA ASN A 159 8.58 13.14 9.48
C ASN A 159 10.11 13.34 9.42
N LYS A 160 10.88 12.57 10.21
CA LYS A 160 12.35 12.70 10.26
C LYS A 160 13.01 12.19 8.98
N ILE A 161 12.72 10.97 8.53
CA ILE A 161 13.40 10.37 7.35
C ILE A 161 13.06 11.10 6.04
N MET A 162 11.93 11.81 6.00
CA MET A 162 11.47 12.58 4.84
C MET A 162 12.09 13.98 4.71
N GLN A 163 12.89 14.44 5.67
CA GLN A 163 13.53 15.75 5.56
C GLN A 163 14.46 15.82 4.32
N GLN A 164 14.50 16.98 3.68
CA GLN A 164 15.24 17.21 2.43
C GLN A 164 16.50 18.04 2.70
N ASN A 165 17.46 17.45 3.41
CA ASN A 165 18.69 18.13 3.82
C ASN A 165 19.79 18.08 2.75
N VAL A 166 19.68 17.15 1.79
CA VAL A 166 20.64 16.99 0.69
C VAL A 166 19.94 16.88 -0.66
N GLU A 167 20.72 17.06 -1.72
CA GLU A 167 20.30 16.78 -3.09
C GLU A 167 20.69 15.35 -3.52
N ARG A 168 20.05 14.89 -4.60
CA ARG A 168 20.33 13.62 -5.26
C ARG A 168 21.80 13.54 -5.72
N LYS A 169 22.48 12.43 -5.40
CA LYS A 169 23.88 12.19 -5.78
C LYS A 169 24.04 10.86 -6.52
N ASP A 170 23.63 10.81 -7.79
CA ASP A 170 23.74 9.63 -8.68
C ASP A 170 25.00 8.78 -8.41
N ALA A 171 24.87 7.67 -7.69
CA ALA A 171 25.98 6.88 -7.15
C ALA A 171 25.82 5.37 -7.39
N PHE A 172 25.40 5.00 -8.60
CA PHE A 172 25.12 3.60 -8.94
C PHE A 172 26.33 2.69 -8.72
N LYS A 173 26.14 1.66 -7.89
CA LYS A 173 27.14 0.61 -7.64
C LYS A 173 26.47 -0.69 -7.21
N GLN A 174 27.23 -1.77 -7.26
CA GLN A 174 26.82 -3.04 -6.66
C GLN A 174 26.61 -2.87 -5.15
N ASP A 175 25.65 -3.62 -4.62
CA ASP A 175 25.34 -3.68 -3.20
C ASP A 175 26.51 -4.37 -2.46
N PRO A 176 27.15 -3.72 -1.47
CA PRO A 176 28.25 -4.31 -0.73
C PRO A 176 27.86 -5.53 0.11
N ASP A 177 26.58 -5.69 0.45
CA ASP A 177 26.09 -6.74 1.35
C ASP A 177 25.59 -7.99 0.61
N ILE A 178 25.72 -8.01 -0.73
CA ILE A 178 25.35 -9.15 -1.57
C ILE A 178 26.59 -9.63 -2.35
N PRO A 179 26.87 -10.94 -2.42
CA PRO A 179 28.00 -11.45 -3.19
C PRO A 179 28.00 -10.95 -4.64
N SER A 180 29.15 -10.50 -5.13
CA SER A 180 29.28 -9.82 -6.43
C SER A 180 28.81 -10.68 -7.62
N ASN A 181 28.91 -12.01 -7.52
CA ASN A 181 28.44 -12.96 -8.52
C ASN A 181 26.92 -13.22 -8.48
N MET A 182 26.23 -12.82 -7.41
CA MET A 182 24.80 -13.05 -7.15
C MET A 182 23.93 -11.83 -7.45
N GLN A 183 24.51 -10.73 -7.93
CA GLN A 183 23.78 -9.51 -8.23
C GLN A 183 24.01 -9.04 -9.68
N THR A 184 23.22 -8.06 -10.11
CA THR A 184 23.41 -7.39 -11.39
C THR A 184 24.59 -6.41 -11.34
N THR A 185 25.10 -6.05 -12.50
CA THR A 185 26.19 -5.10 -12.68
C THR A 185 25.76 -3.94 -13.58
N LEU A 186 26.51 -2.84 -13.56
CA LEU A 186 26.29 -1.74 -14.50
C LEU A 186 26.38 -2.17 -15.98
N LYS A 187 27.15 -3.23 -16.27
CA LYS A 187 27.29 -3.78 -17.63
C LYS A 187 25.99 -4.41 -18.11
N ASP A 188 25.21 -5.03 -17.22
CA ASP A 188 23.93 -5.68 -17.57
C ASP A 188 22.87 -4.67 -18.02
N TYR A 189 22.92 -3.45 -17.48
CA TYR A 189 22.06 -2.34 -17.88
C TYR A 189 22.60 -1.56 -19.09
N LYS A 190 23.91 -1.61 -19.37
CA LYS A 190 24.52 -0.84 -20.45
C LYS A 190 24.04 -1.36 -21.81
N GLY A 191 23.32 -0.52 -22.56
CA GLY A 191 22.81 -0.88 -23.88
C GLY A 191 21.59 -1.81 -23.85
N SER A 192 20.99 -2.06 -22.68
CA SER A 192 19.82 -2.93 -22.54
C SER A 192 18.51 -2.30 -23.06
N GLY A 193 18.51 -0.97 -23.21
CA GLY A 193 17.31 -0.19 -23.49
C GLY A 193 16.52 0.19 -22.23
N PHE A 194 16.70 -0.54 -21.12
CA PHE A 194 16.05 -0.28 -19.84
C PHE A 194 16.75 0.81 -19.00
N ALA A 195 15.98 1.46 -18.13
CA ALA A 195 16.50 2.22 -17.01
C ALA A 195 16.86 1.30 -15.84
N ARG A 196 17.68 1.82 -14.93
CA ARG A 196 17.88 1.28 -13.58
C ARG A 196 16.77 1.86 -12.71
N GLY A 197 15.59 1.22 -12.74
CA GLY A 197 14.39 1.73 -12.07
C GLY A 197 14.47 1.50 -10.57
N HIS A 198 14.37 2.57 -9.78
CA HIS A 198 14.47 2.50 -8.31
C HIS A 198 13.20 1.88 -7.69
N LEU A 199 13.38 1.12 -6.61
CA LEU A 199 12.29 0.59 -5.78
C LEU A 199 12.13 1.36 -4.45
N CYS A 200 13.23 1.70 -3.79
CA CYS A 200 13.31 2.85 -2.87
C CYS A 200 13.82 4.06 -3.66
N PRO A 201 12.96 5.06 -3.97
CA PRO A 201 13.34 6.23 -4.77
C PRO A 201 14.37 7.09 -4.05
N SER A 202 15.34 7.62 -4.79
CA SER A 202 16.33 8.56 -4.24
C SER A 202 15.67 9.80 -3.61
N GLY A 203 14.54 10.24 -4.16
CA GLY A 203 13.79 11.40 -3.66
C GLY A 203 13.11 11.17 -2.31
N ASP A 204 12.97 9.90 -1.88
CA ASP A 204 12.40 9.55 -0.59
C ASP A 204 13.47 9.50 0.51
N ARG A 205 14.76 9.62 0.13
CA ARG A 205 15.94 9.49 0.99
C ARG A 205 16.89 10.65 0.81
N LEU A 206 16.45 11.82 1.28
CA LEU A 206 17.19 13.09 1.23
C LEU A 206 17.60 13.62 2.62
N TYR A 207 17.47 12.80 3.66
CA TYR A 207 17.87 13.19 5.02
C TYR A 207 19.39 13.33 5.16
N SER A 208 20.16 12.42 4.55
CA SER A 208 21.62 12.51 4.50
C SER A 208 22.17 12.01 3.16
N LEU A 209 23.39 12.43 2.82
CA LEU A 209 24.05 12.05 1.59
C LEU A 209 24.28 10.53 1.50
N GLU A 210 24.61 9.89 2.63
CA GLU A 210 24.85 8.45 2.67
C GLU A 210 23.56 7.65 2.51
N GLN A 211 22.44 8.09 3.10
CA GLN A 211 21.14 7.48 2.83
C GLN A 211 20.75 7.59 1.35
N ASN A 212 21.00 8.75 0.74
CA ASN A 212 20.71 8.94 -0.69
C ASN A 212 21.55 8.00 -1.55
N LYS A 213 22.86 7.92 -1.32
CA LYS A 213 23.77 7.02 -2.05
C LYS A 213 23.37 5.55 -1.93
N GLN A 214 22.91 5.12 -0.76
CA GLN A 214 22.44 3.74 -0.56
C GLN A 214 21.28 3.39 -1.50
N THR A 215 20.40 4.34 -1.86
CA THR A 215 19.30 4.06 -2.82
C THR A 215 19.80 3.70 -4.23
N PHE A 216 21.07 4.01 -4.55
CA PHE A 216 21.66 3.70 -5.85
C PHE A 216 22.29 2.31 -5.95
N TYR A 217 22.15 1.47 -4.93
CA TYR A 217 22.62 0.08 -5.00
C TYR A 217 21.81 -0.69 -6.04
N LEU A 218 22.48 -1.52 -6.84
CA LEU A 218 21.83 -2.26 -7.93
C LEU A 218 20.83 -3.32 -7.44
N SER A 219 20.91 -3.73 -6.17
CA SER A 219 19.88 -4.54 -5.49
C SER A 219 18.54 -3.81 -5.33
N ASN A 220 18.55 -2.48 -5.32
CA ASN A 220 17.36 -1.61 -5.29
C ASN A 220 16.88 -1.22 -6.71
N MET A 221 17.44 -1.86 -7.74
CA MET A 221 17.10 -1.59 -9.14
C MET A 221 16.40 -2.77 -9.79
N GLN A 222 15.48 -2.45 -10.68
CA GLN A 222 14.90 -3.40 -11.63
C GLN A 222 15.00 -2.84 -13.06
N PRO A 223 15.22 -3.68 -14.10
CA PRO A 223 15.13 -3.22 -15.49
C PRO A 223 13.75 -2.65 -15.75
N GLN A 224 13.70 -1.33 -15.96
CA GLN A 224 12.44 -0.60 -16.12
C GLN A 224 12.38 0.15 -17.46
N ALA A 225 11.30 -0.01 -18.21
CA ALA A 225 11.01 0.69 -19.45
C ALA A 225 11.06 2.19 -19.17
N LYS A 226 11.76 2.95 -20.01
CA LYS A 226 12.12 4.34 -19.68
C LYS A 226 10.88 5.23 -19.58
N GLY A 227 9.91 5.07 -20.47
CA GLY A 227 8.64 5.79 -20.40
C GLY A 227 7.75 5.35 -19.23
N HIS A 228 7.86 4.11 -18.74
CA HIS A 228 7.24 3.72 -17.48
C HIS A 228 7.93 4.40 -16.28
N ASN A 229 9.26 4.30 -16.20
CA ASN A 229 10.09 4.85 -15.12
C ASN A 229 9.91 6.36 -14.95
N SER A 230 10.07 7.16 -16.01
CA SER A 230 9.90 8.62 -15.94
C SER A 230 8.47 9.09 -16.25
N GLY A 231 7.53 8.16 -16.37
CA GLY A 231 6.13 8.46 -16.65
C GLY A 231 5.27 8.11 -15.45
N ILE A 232 4.47 7.05 -15.57
CA ILE A 232 3.48 6.69 -14.55
C ILE A 232 4.13 6.32 -13.22
N TRP A 233 5.29 5.67 -13.22
CA TRP A 233 5.95 5.24 -11.99
C TRP A 233 6.41 6.43 -11.14
N GLN A 234 7.05 7.43 -11.76
CA GLN A 234 7.41 8.67 -11.10
C GLN A 234 6.18 9.42 -10.56
N LYS A 235 5.07 9.45 -11.32
CA LYS A 235 3.82 10.07 -10.84
C LYS A 235 3.25 9.33 -9.63
N LEU A 236 3.37 8.01 -9.57
CA LEU A 236 2.97 7.22 -8.40
C LEU A 236 3.89 7.50 -7.20
N GLU A 237 5.20 7.61 -7.40
CA GLU A 237 6.14 8.02 -6.35
C GLU A 237 5.79 9.41 -5.78
N ASP A 238 5.42 10.37 -6.63
CA ASP A 238 4.97 11.69 -6.19
C ASP A 238 3.68 11.61 -5.34
N LYS A 239 2.76 10.70 -5.68
CA LYS A 239 1.56 10.45 -4.86
C LYS A 239 1.91 9.82 -3.52
N VAL A 240 2.80 8.82 -3.51
CA VAL A 240 3.28 8.16 -2.27
C VAL A 240 3.89 9.18 -1.32
N ARG A 241 4.76 10.08 -1.79
CA ARG A 241 5.32 11.17 -0.97
C ARG A 241 4.24 12.09 -0.38
N LYS A 242 3.18 12.40 -1.13
CA LYS A 242 2.06 13.20 -0.63
C LYS A 242 1.25 12.47 0.43
N TRP A 243 0.96 11.18 0.23
CA TRP A 243 0.25 10.37 1.21
C TRP A 243 1.06 10.19 2.49
N ALA A 244 2.38 10.03 2.40
CA ALA A 244 3.27 9.96 3.55
C ALA A 244 3.19 11.23 4.43
N GLY A 245 2.93 12.40 3.84
CA GLY A 245 2.70 13.65 4.57
C GLY A 245 1.34 13.75 5.28
N ASN A 246 0.42 12.81 5.05
CA ASN A 246 -0.95 12.81 5.61
C ASN A 246 -1.16 11.76 6.72
N CYS A 247 -0.10 11.11 7.18
CA CYS A 247 -0.09 10.12 8.25
C CYS A 247 1.17 10.26 9.12
N ASP A 248 1.20 9.63 10.28
CA ASP A 248 2.40 9.60 11.14
C ASP A 248 3.52 8.78 10.50
N THR A 249 3.15 7.61 9.97
CA THR A 249 4.06 6.70 9.28
C THR A 249 3.35 6.07 8.09
N LEU A 250 4.00 6.10 6.93
CA LEU A 250 3.64 5.28 5.77
C LEU A 250 4.64 4.13 5.65
N TYR A 251 4.15 2.91 5.80
CA TYR A 251 4.89 1.68 5.50
C TYR A 251 4.74 1.40 3.99
N VAL A 252 5.87 1.22 3.31
CA VAL A 252 5.92 1.06 1.86
C VAL A 252 6.64 -0.22 1.53
N VAL A 253 6.03 -1.04 0.68
CA VAL A 253 6.69 -2.10 -0.07
C VAL A 253 6.56 -1.76 -1.54
N LYS A 254 7.67 -1.76 -2.27
CA LYS A 254 7.70 -1.44 -3.70
C LYS A 254 8.63 -2.39 -4.41
N ALA A 255 8.15 -2.94 -5.52
CA ALA A 255 8.84 -4.02 -6.20
C ALA A 255 8.36 -4.22 -7.64
N ALA A 256 8.79 -5.32 -8.24
CA ALA A 256 8.30 -5.81 -9.51
C ALA A 256 8.16 -7.34 -9.48
N THR A 257 7.40 -7.89 -10.42
CA THR A 257 7.09 -9.31 -10.42
C THR A 257 8.27 -10.19 -10.82
N ILE A 258 8.64 -11.14 -9.96
CA ILE A 258 9.72 -12.10 -10.21
C ILE A 258 9.35 -13.57 -9.93
N ASP A 259 8.33 -13.83 -9.11
CA ASP A 259 8.05 -15.19 -8.60
C ASP A 259 7.30 -16.08 -9.59
N LYS A 260 6.35 -15.51 -10.35
CA LYS A 260 5.48 -16.26 -11.25
C LYS A 260 5.91 -16.07 -12.70
N ALA A 261 6.13 -17.17 -13.42
CA ALA A 261 6.57 -17.15 -14.82
C ALA A 261 5.66 -16.34 -15.74
N GLU A 262 4.34 -16.37 -15.51
CA GLU A 262 3.36 -15.58 -16.28
C GLU A 262 3.50 -14.07 -16.10
N HIS A 263 4.16 -13.62 -15.04
CA HIS A 263 4.46 -12.22 -14.73
C HIS A 263 5.90 -11.81 -15.09
N ILE A 264 6.65 -12.67 -15.78
CA ILE A 264 7.98 -12.37 -16.32
C ILE A 264 7.85 -12.23 -17.84
N CYS A 265 8.47 -11.20 -18.42
CA CYS A 265 8.42 -10.94 -19.85
C CYS A 265 9.06 -12.07 -20.66
N ASN A 266 8.37 -12.54 -21.68
CA ASN A 266 8.93 -13.27 -22.81
C ASN A 266 9.29 -12.31 -23.96
N GLU A 267 9.73 -12.84 -25.10
CA GLU A 267 10.12 -12.03 -26.26
C GLU A 267 8.97 -11.19 -26.84
N ALA A 268 7.74 -11.72 -26.84
CA ALA A 268 6.57 -10.99 -27.31
C ALA A 268 6.24 -9.81 -26.39
N ASP A 269 6.31 -10.00 -25.06
CA ASP A 269 6.11 -8.91 -24.10
C ASP A 269 7.18 -7.81 -24.28
N LEU A 270 8.46 -8.20 -24.46
CA LEU A 270 9.54 -7.24 -24.72
C LEU A 270 9.31 -6.44 -26.01
N LYS A 271 8.79 -7.08 -27.06
CA LYS A 271 8.44 -6.41 -28.30
C LYS A 271 7.30 -5.42 -28.09
N GLU A 272 6.26 -5.80 -27.35
CA GLU A 272 5.14 -4.92 -27.02
C GLU A 272 5.61 -3.69 -26.21
N ILE A 273 6.47 -3.89 -25.20
CA ILE A 273 7.05 -2.78 -24.43
C ILE A 273 7.83 -1.85 -25.38
N ALA A 274 8.65 -2.40 -26.28
CA ALA A 274 9.41 -1.61 -27.25
C ALA A 274 8.50 -0.84 -28.22
N GLU A 275 7.38 -1.42 -28.66
CA GLU A 275 6.39 -0.76 -29.52
C GLU A 275 5.70 0.40 -28.79
N LYS A 276 5.40 0.26 -27.49
CA LYS A 276 4.78 1.31 -26.67
C LYS A 276 5.75 2.41 -26.23
N GLU A 277 7.05 2.13 -26.23
CA GLU A 277 8.08 3.15 -26.02
C GLU A 277 8.22 4.04 -27.26
N LYS A 278 8.10 5.36 -27.10
CA LYS A 278 8.13 6.34 -28.22
C LYS A 278 9.36 6.26 -29.14
N LYS A 279 10.47 5.71 -28.66
CA LYS A 279 11.75 5.62 -29.38
C LYS A 279 12.05 4.23 -29.93
N HIS A 280 11.12 3.28 -29.81
CA HIS A 280 11.26 1.88 -30.23
C HIS A 280 12.63 1.27 -29.89
N PRO A 281 13.02 1.28 -28.60
CA PRO A 281 14.33 0.80 -28.19
C PRO A 281 14.45 -0.70 -28.48
N LYS A 282 15.65 -1.14 -28.84
CA LYS A 282 15.98 -2.57 -28.76
C LYS A 282 16.13 -2.95 -27.29
N LEU A 283 15.17 -3.71 -26.76
CA LEU A 283 15.19 -4.17 -25.38
C LEU A 283 15.89 -5.53 -25.28
N LYS A 284 16.89 -5.61 -24.40
CA LYS A 284 17.59 -6.85 -24.06
C LYS A 284 18.16 -6.75 -22.66
N PHE A 285 17.85 -7.69 -21.78
CA PHE A 285 18.45 -7.77 -20.45
C PHE A 285 18.93 -9.21 -20.21
N PRO A 286 20.09 -9.43 -19.57
CA PRO A 286 20.63 -10.78 -19.36
C PRO A 286 19.90 -11.56 -18.25
N GLY A 287 19.17 -10.87 -17.37
CA GLY A 287 18.32 -11.47 -16.34
C GLY A 287 16.84 -11.39 -16.69
N ILE A 288 15.99 -11.60 -15.69
CA ILE A 288 14.55 -11.48 -15.86
C ILE A 288 14.12 -10.02 -16.05
N VAL A 289 13.03 -9.82 -16.79
CA VAL A 289 12.36 -8.51 -16.92
C VAL A 289 10.93 -8.70 -16.44
N PRO A 290 10.43 -7.90 -15.48
CA PRO A 290 9.09 -8.07 -14.94
C PRO A 290 8.03 -7.59 -15.93
N LYS A 291 6.83 -8.18 -15.93
CA LYS A 291 5.66 -7.62 -16.64
C LYS A 291 4.95 -6.51 -15.86
N TYR A 292 5.09 -6.52 -14.53
CA TYR A 292 4.39 -5.59 -13.66
C TYR A 292 5.30 -5.06 -12.56
N PHE A 293 5.08 -3.81 -12.20
CA PHE A 293 5.58 -3.19 -10.98
C PHE A 293 4.43 -3.06 -9.98
N TYR A 294 4.72 -3.12 -8.69
CA TYR A 294 3.68 -2.98 -7.68
C TYR A 294 4.15 -2.23 -6.43
N MET A 295 3.17 -1.73 -5.69
CA MET A 295 3.36 -1.12 -4.38
C MET A 295 2.31 -1.69 -3.41
N ALA A 296 2.73 -2.10 -2.21
CA ALA A 296 1.86 -2.29 -1.07
C ALA A 296 2.11 -1.12 -0.10
N LEU A 297 1.06 -0.38 0.24
CA LEU A 297 1.15 0.79 1.11
C LEU A 297 0.27 0.57 2.33
N MET A 298 0.76 0.95 3.50
CA MET A 298 -0.02 0.98 4.73
C MET A 298 0.28 2.28 5.49
N ALA A 299 -0.72 3.16 5.56
CA ALA A 299 -0.64 4.40 6.33
C ALA A 299 -1.12 4.15 7.76
N TYR A 300 -0.36 4.62 8.75
CA TYR A 300 -0.73 4.60 10.15
C TYR A 300 -0.92 6.01 10.68
N LYS A 301 -2.06 6.24 11.35
CA LYS A 301 -2.40 7.50 11.99
C LYS A 301 -2.59 7.33 13.49
N LYS A 302 -1.65 7.87 14.27
CA LYS A 302 -1.52 7.71 15.71
C LYS A 302 -2.68 8.35 16.47
N GLU A 303 -3.17 9.53 16.07
CA GLU A 303 -4.23 10.22 16.82
C GLU A 303 -5.53 9.42 16.86
N THR A 304 -5.80 8.69 15.78
CA THR A 304 -6.98 7.83 15.66
C THR A 304 -6.68 6.37 15.96
N ASN A 305 -5.40 6.01 16.10
CA ASN A 305 -4.90 4.65 16.05
C ASN A 305 -5.57 3.87 14.90
N THR A 306 -5.34 4.29 13.65
CA THR A 306 -5.93 3.63 12.47
C THR A 306 -4.89 3.31 11.42
N TYR A 307 -5.05 2.15 10.78
CA TYR A 307 -4.34 1.79 9.56
C TYR A 307 -5.23 1.99 8.34
N ARG A 308 -4.63 2.26 7.18
CA ARG A 308 -5.30 2.20 5.88
C ARG A 308 -4.31 1.63 4.90
N ALA A 309 -4.72 0.68 4.07
CA ALA A 309 -3.83 0.10 3.07
C ALA A 309 -4.31 0.33 1.64
N LEU A 310 -3.37 0.15 0.71
CA LEU A 310 -3.57 0.26 -0.72
C LEU A 310 -2.55 -0.58 -1.47
N GLY A 311 -3.04 -1.48 -2.33
CA GLY A 311 -2.24 -2.13 -3.36
C GLY A 311 -2.26 -1.32 -4.64
N ILE A 312 -1.13 -1.26 -5.34
CA ILE A 312 -1.02 -0.65 -6.66
C ILE A 312 -0.37 -1.65 -7.60
N TRP A 313 -0.99 -1.90 -8.75
CA TRP A 313 -0.48 -2.82 -9.79
C TRP A 313 -0.29 -2.06 -11.11
N SER A 314 0.94 -1.99 -11.60
CA SER A 314 1.32 -1.14 -12.74
C SER A 314 1.91 -1.98 -13.88
N PRO A 315 1.24 -2.10 -15.03
CA PRO A 315 1.79 -2.74 -16.22
C PRO A 315 3.08 -2.05 -16.70
N HIS A 316 4.07 -2.84 -17.08
CA HIS A 316 5.44 -2.37 -17.31
C HIS A 316 5.68 -1.79 -18.72
N TYR A 317 4.97 -0.71 -19.09
CA TYR A 317 5.19 -0.01 -20.35
C TYR A 317 4.87 1.49 -20.25
N ASN A 318 5.34 2.27 -21.23
CA ASN A 318 5.07 3.70 -21.31
C ASN A 318 3.56 3.99 -21.46
N GLY A 319 3.03 4.86 -20.61
CA GLY A 319 1.62 5.27 -20.64
C GLY A 319 0.65 4.20 -20.13
N SER A 320 1.15 3.20 -19.39
CA SER A 320 0.25 2.26 -18.69
C SER A 320 -0.60 2.96 -17.64
N GLU A 321 -1.76 2.37 -17.38
CA GLU A 321 -2.66 2.76 -16.32
C GLU A 321 -2.51 1.78 -15.15
N PRO A 322 -2.23 2.27 -13.93
CA PRO A 322 -2.12 1.40 -12.77
C PRO A 322 -3.49 1.10 -12.18
N GLU A 323 -3.66 -0.13 -11.70
CA GLU A 323 -4.81 -0.51 -10.90
C GLU A 323 -4.56 -0.16 -9.42
N TYR A 324 -5.62 0.26 -8.74
CA TYR A 324 -5.64 0.48 -7.30
C TYR A 324 -6.52 -0.61 -6.67
N ILE A 325 -5.89 -1.53 -5.94
CA ILE A 325 -6.47 -2.79 -5.48
C ILE A 325 -6.31 -2.95 -3.96
N THR A 326 -7.00 -3.94 -3.38
CA THR A 326 -6.78 -4.35 -1.99
C THR A 326 -5.39 -4.98 -1.84
N ILE A 327 -4.85 -5.00 -0.62
CA ILE A 327 -3.61 -5.76 -0.36
C ILE A 327 -3.89 -7.24 -0.58
N GLU A 328 -5.03 -7.76 -0.13
CA GLU A 328 -5.47 -9.15 -0.36
C GLU A 328 -5.34 -9.57 -1.84
N GLU A 329 -5.83 -8.74 -2.77
CA GLU A 329 -5.73 -9.01 -4.21
C GLU A 329 -4.28 -8.92 -4.69
N LEU A 330 -3.49 -7.98 -4.16
CA LEU A 330 -2.07 -7.90 -4.47
C LEU A 330 -1.33 -9.16 -3.99
N GLN A 331 -1.62 -9.68 -2.79
CA GLN A 331 -1.04 -10.93 -2.26
C GLN A 331 -1.40 -12.11 -3.16
N ARG A 332 -2.65 -12.18 -3.62
CA ARG A 332 -3.09 -13.23 -4.56
C ARG A 332 -2.30 -13.18 -5.87
N ARG A 333 -2.03 -11.98 -6.39
CA ARG A 333 -1.25 -11.78 -7.63
C ARG A 333 0.23 -12.11 -7.43
N THR A 334 0.85 -11.68 -6.34
CA THR A 334 2.30 -11.82 -6.12
C THR A 334 2.69 -13.14 -5.46
N GLY A 335 1.86 -13.69 -4.58
CA GLY A 335 2.22 -14.75 -3.64
C GLY A 335 3.04 -14.26 -2.44
N ILE A 336 3.04 -12.95 -2.19
CA ILE A 336 3.74 -12.32 -1.06
C ILE A 336 2.71 -11.94 0.00
N ASP A 337 2.98 -12.31 1.24
CA ASP A 337 2.25 -11.84 2.41
C ASP A 337 2.91 -10.54 2.90
N PHE A 338 2.28 -9.40 2.64
CA PHE A 338 2.70 -8.07 3.02
C PHE A 338 2.23 -7.77 4.44
N PHE A 339 2.93 -6.90 5.17
CA PHE A 339 2.52 -6.46 6.50
C PHE A 339 2.25 -7.58 7.53
N CYS A 340 2.82 -8.79 7.33
CA CYS A 340 2.67 -10.01 8.13
C CYS A 340 3.02 -9.85 9.63
N ASN A 341 3.61 -8.72 10.02
CA ASN A 341 3.96 -8.41 11.39
C ASN A 341 2.82 -7.68 12.16
N LEU A 342 1.70 -7.38 11.51
CA LEU A 342 0.47 -6.92 12.17
C LEU A 342 -0.23 -8.05 12.94
N ASP A 343 -1.12 -7.70 13.87
CA ASP A 343 -2.04 -8.69 14.43
C ASP A 343 -2.92 -9.27 13.32
N ASP A 344 -3.15 -10.59 13.31
CA ASP A 344 -3.84 -11.30 12.22
C ASP A 344 -5.23 -10.68 11.92
N ASP A 345 -5.96 -10.25 12.97
CA ASP A 345 -7.29 -9.66 12.79
C ASP A 345 -7.19 -8.23 12.22
N ILE A 346 -6.17 -7.47 12.62
CA ILE A 346 -5.90 -6.12 12.08
C ILE A 346 -5.50 -6.23 10.63
N GLU A 347 -4.51 -7.07 10.34
CA GLU A 347 -4.01 -7.32 8.99
C GLU A 347 -5.17 -7.68 8.05
N LYS A 348 -5.94 -8.73 8.38
CA LYS A 348 -7.08 -9.15 7.55
C LYS A 348 -8.09 -8.02 7.27
N ALA A 349 -8.35 -7.17 8.26
CA ALA A 349 -9.31 -6.09 8.12
C ALA A 349 -8.75 -4.93 7.26
N VAL A 350 -7.46 -4.61 7.42
CA VAL A 350 -6.75 -3.60 6.62
C VAL A 350 -6.62 -4.06 5.17
N GLU A 351 -6.23 -5.31 4.97
CA GLU A 351 -5.84 -5.83 3.68
C GLU A 351 -7.01 -6.08 2.72
N SER A 352 -8.21 -6.31 3.25
CA SER A 352 -9.42 -6.61 2.48
C SER A 352 -10.16 -5.36 1.99
N THR A 353 -9.67 -4.15 2.30
CA THR A 353 -10.37 -2.90 1.98
C THR A 353 -9.48 -1.87 1.27
N VAL A 354 -10.12 -0.97 0.52
CA VAL A 354 -9.49 0.23 -0.06
C VAL A 354 -10.33 1.46 0.29
N ASP A 355 -9.76 2.37 1.07
CA ASP A 355 -10.39 3.68 1.37
C ASP A 355 -10.10 4.67 0.23
N SER A 356 -10.90 4.61 -0.83
CA SER A 356 -10.71 5.46 -2.02
C SER A 356 -10.74 6.96 -1.71
N ASN A 357 -11.47 7.38 -0.66
CA ASN A 357 -11.54 8.79 -0.25
C ASN A 357 -10.22 9.23 0.38
N TYR A 358 -9.68 8.43 1.31
CA TYR A 358 -8.38 8.72 1.92
C TYR A 358 -7.26 8.79 0.87
N TRP A 359 -7.23 7.81 -0.04
CA TRP A 359 -6.19 7.73 -1.06
C TRP A 359 -6.41 8.70 -2.24
N GLY A 360 -7.55 9.40 -2.30
CA GLY A 360 -7.89 10.31 -3.40
C GLY A 360 -8.01 9.59 -4.75
N ILE A 361 -8.50 8.35 -4.73
CA ILE A 361 -8.73 7.53 -5.92
C ILE A 361 -10.17 7.81 -6.39
N ILE A 362 -10.31 8.72 -7.35
CA ILE A 362 -11.62 8.98 -7.97
C ILE A 362 -11.92 7.80 -8.89
N LYS A 363 -12.90 6.96 -8.53
CA LYS A 363 -13.55 6.10 -9.52
C LYS A 363 -14.24 7.04 -10.50
N SER A 364 -13.78 7.09 -11.75
CA SER A 364 -14.58 7.68 -12.81
C SER A 364 -15.94 6.99 -12.77
N LEU A 365 -17.00 7.71 -12.42
CA LEU A 365 -18.36 7.23 -12.66
C LEU A 365 -18.42 6.83 -14.13
N PRO A 366 -18.95 5.65 -14.49
CA PRO A 366 -19.24 5.38 -15.89
C PRO A 366 -20.10 6.54 -16.38
N ALA A 367 -19.69 7.16 -17.49
CA ALA A 367 -20.49 8.16 -18.17
C ALA A 367 -21.84 7.48 -18.46
N PHE A 368 -22.86 7.80 -17.66
CA PHE A 368 -24.23 7.55 -18.04
C PHE A 368 -24.43 8.40 -19.29
N PHE A 369 -24.43 7.72 -20.44
CA PHE A 369 -25.00 8.26 -21.65
C PHE A 369 -26.45 8.65 -21.29
N PHE A 370 -26.70 9.95 -21.17
CA PHE A 370 -28.03 10.45 -21.40
C PHE A 370 -28.24 10.40 -22.92
N GLU A 371 -29.32 9.73 -23.30
CA GLU A 371 -29.80 9.53 -24.68
C GLU A 371 -29.87 10.81 -25.51
#